data_AF-A3W2C6-F1
#
_entry.id   AF-A3W2C6-F1
#
_cell.length_a   1.000
_cell.length_b   1.000
_cell.length_c   1.000
_cell.angle_alpha   90.00
_cell.angle_beta   90.00
_cell.angle_gamma   90.00
#
_symmetry.space_group_name_H-M   'P 1'
#
loop_
_entity.id
_entity.type
_entity.pdbx_description
1 polymer ?
#
loop_
_entity_poly.entity_id
_entity_poly.type
_entity_poly.pdbx_seq_one_letter_code
_entity_poly.pdbx_strand_id
1 'polypeptide(L)'
;MTNFEITLYALTVLCMIALPLLLAVSLRMARMVAHLSGQVLRLSEAEIEHIARRLGTRLGLGEEASLVSIADRMDEMRRDFDWLVSDRMIEQAIDMARFGQKPDAITRNTGISASELEAIRKLRKH
;
A
#
# COMPACT_ATOMS: atom_id res chain seq x y z
N MET A 1 21.21 -65.17 -23.87
CA MET A 1 20.92 -63.86 -23.26
C MET A 1 20.01 -63.12 -24.22
N THR A 2 18.76 -62.94 -23.82
CA THR A 2 17.71 -62.33 -24.64
C THR A 2 17.88 -60.82 -24.66
N ASN A 3 17.58 -60.16 -25.80
CA ASN A 3 17.75 -58.71 -26.02
C ASN A 3 17.15 -57.83 -24.90
N PHE A 4 16.21 -58.37 -24.13
CA PHE A 4 15.57 -57.75 -22.98
C PHE A 4 16.51 -57.47 -21.79
N GLU A 5 17.51 -58.33 -21.55
CA GLU A 5 18.46 -58.13 -20.46
C GLU A 5 19.41 -56.98 -20.80
N ILE A 6 19.85 -56.90 -22.06
CA ILE A 6 20.77 -55.87 -22.55
C ILE A 6 20.13 -54.47 -22.48
N THR A 7 18.86 -54.34 -22.85
CA THR A 7 18.14 -53.05 -22.76
C THR A 7 17.93 -52.61 -21.31
N LEU A 8 17.69 -53.55 -20.38
CA LEU A 8 17.50 -53.26 -18.96
C LEU A 8 18.82 -52.82 -18.29
N TYR A 9 19.94 -53.46 -18.63
CA TYR A 9 21.27 -53.01 -18.20
C TYR A 9 21.64 -51.64 -18.78
N ALA A 10 21.34 -51.38 -20.06
CA ALA A 10 21.59 -50.08 -20.67
C ALA A 10 20.77 -48.96 -20.01
N LEU A 11 19.49 -49.23 -19.70
CA LEU A 11 18.60 -48.26 -19.04
C LEU A 11 19.07 -47.95 -17.60
N THR A 12 19.46 -48.98 -16.84
CA THR A 12 19.94 -48.79 -15.46
C THR A 12 21.23 -48.00 -15.39
N VAL A 13 22.18 -48.25 -16.30
CA VAL A 13 23.42 -47.46 -16.40
C VAL A 13 23.13 -46.01 -16.79
N LEU A 14 22.21 -45.79 -17.74
CA LEU A 14 21.79 -44.43 -18.14
C LEU A 14 21.17 -43.68 -16.95
N CYS A 15 20.29 -44.33 -16.19
CA CYS A 15 19.67 -43.74 -15.00
C CYS A 15 20.70 -43.40 -13.92
N MET A 16 21.68 -44.29 -13.67
CA MET A 16 22.73 -44.05 -12.68
C MET A 16 23.61 -42.84 -12.99
N ILE A 17 23.68 -42.42 -14.26
CA ILE A 17 24.44 -41.23 -14.68
C ILE A 17 23.54 -39.99 -14.74
N ALA A 18 22.32 -40.12 -15.27
CA ALA A 18 21.40 -39.00 -15.44
C ALA A 18 20.91 -38.43 -14.10
N LEU A 19 20.64 -39.29 -13.11
CA LEU A 19 20.10 -38.91 -11.82
C LEU A 19 21.07 -38.05 -10.98
N PRO A 20 22.35 -38.41 -10.79
CA PRO A 20 23.29 -37.55 -10.08
C PRO A 20 23.59 -36.25 -10.84
N LEU A 21 23.56 -36.28 -12.18
CA LEU A 21 23.78 -35.09 -13.00
C LEU A 21 22.63 -34.09 -12.83
N LEU A 22 21.38 -34.57 -12.85
CA LEU A 22 20.19 -33.75 -12.57
C LEU A 22 20.19 -33.20 -11.14
N LEU A 23 20.58 -34.01 -10.14
CA LEU A 23 20.74 -33.58 -8.75
C LEU A 23 21.81 -32.50 -8.59
N ALA A 24 22.95 -32.63 -9.27
CA ALA A 24 24.02 -31.64 -9.22
C ALA A 24 23.58 -30.30 -9.86
N VAL A 25 22.84 -30.36 -10.97
CA VAL A 25 22.31 -29.18 -11.65
C VAL A 25 21.24 -28.50 -10.79
N SER A 26 20.31 -29.25 -10.20
CA SER A 26 19.25 -28.68 -9.35
C SER A 26 19.83 -28.00 -8.10
N LEU A 27 20.83 -28.61 -7.46
CA LEU A 27 21.53 -28.02 -6.31
C LEU A 27 22.29 -26.75 -6.69
N ARG A 28 22.93 -26.70 -7.87
CA ARG A 28 23.59 -25.48 -8.37
C ARG A 28 22.59 -24.37 -8.65
N MET A 29 21.48 -24.69 -9.31
CA MET A 29 20.42 -23.71 -9.58
C MET A 29 19.79 -23.18 -8.29
N ALA A 30 19.50 -24.04 -7.32
CA ALA A 30 18.97 -23.62 -6.02
C ALA A 30 19.90 -22.64 -5.30
N ARG A 31 21.23 -22.89 -5.33
CA ARG A 31 22.21 -21.96 -4.75
C ARG A 31 22.29 -20.62 -5.48
N MET A 32 22.24 -20.64 -6.81
CA MET A 32 22.23 -19.40 -7.61
C MET A 32 20.96 -18.58 -7.36
N VAL A 33 19.80 -19.23 -7.30
CA VAL A 33 18.52 -18.57 -7.00
C VAL A 33 18.52 -18.00 -5.58
N ALA A 34 19.04 -18.72 -4.58
CA ALA A 34 19.15 -18.22 -3.21
C ALA A 34 20.08 -17.00 -3.10
N HIS A 35 21.17 -16.97 -3.86
CA HIS A 35 22.08 -15.82 -3.89
C HIS A 35 21.43 -14.61 -4.56
N LEU A 36 20.75 -14.81 -5.68
CA LEU A 36 20.04 -13.75 -6.41
C LEU A 36 18.85 -13.22 -5.60
N SER A 37 18.06 -14.08 -4.98
CA SER A 37 16.92 -13.66 -4.15
C SER A 37 17.38 -12.84 -2.94
N GLY A 38 18.48 -13.23 -2.29
CA GLY A 38 19.08 -12.45 -1.20
C GLY A 38 19.59 -11.08 -1.66
N GLN A 39 20.16 -10.98 -2.87
CA GLN A 39 20.58 -9.70 -3.45
C GLN A 39 19.41 -8.80 -3.81
N VAL A 40 18.34 -9.35 -4.42
CA VAL A 40 17.13 -8.61 -4.77
C VAL A 40 16.41 -8.09 -3.52
N LEU A 41 16.32 -8.91 -2.47
CA LEU A 41 15.71 -8.49 -1.21
C LEU A 41 16.48 -7.32 -0.56
N ARG A 42 17.82 -7.37 -0.60
CA ARG A 42 18.69 -6.31 -0.07
C ARG A 42 18.64 -5.01 -0.86
N LEU A 43 18.56 -5.10 -2.19
CA LEU A 43 18.34 -3.93 -3.05
C LEU A 43 17.00 -3.27 -2.75
N SER A 44 15.94 -4.07 -2.65
CA SER A 44 14.60 -3.60 -2.29
C SER A 44 14.57 -2.89 -0.93
N GLU A 45 15.23 -3.46 0.09
CA GLU A 45 15.31 -2.85 1.42
C GLU A 45 16.06 -1.49 1.42
N ALA A 46 17.17 -1.40 0.68
CA ALA A 46 17.92 -0.15 0.53
C ALA A 46 17.13 0.93 -0.25
N GLU A 47 16.36 0.53 -1.26
CA GLU A 47 15.49 1.43 -2.02
C GLU A 47 14.33 1.95 -1.16
N ILE A 48 13.70 1.07 -0.37
CA ILE A 48 12.63 1.43 0.57
C ILE A 48 13.14 2.43 1.62
N GLU A 49 14.32 2.17 2.19
CA GLU A 49 14.97 3.05 3.15
C GLU A 49 15.34 4.40 2.54
N HIS A 50 15.80 4.42 1.29
CA HIS A 50 16.10 5.66 0.57
C HIS A 50 14.84 6.50 0.34
N ILE A 51 13.72 5.86 -0.02
CA ILE A 51 12.41 6.50 -0.17
C ILE A 51 11.93 7.04 1.19
N ALA A 52 12.04 6.25 2.26
CA ALA A 52 11.68 6.65 3.63
C ALA A 52 12.42 7.92 4.06
N ARG A 53 13.75 7.96 3.90
CA ARG A 53 14.55 9.16 4.23
C ARG A 53 14.19 10.36 3.38
N ARG A 54 13.95 10.17 2.09
CA ARG A 54 13.56 11.26 1.19
C ARG A 54 12.20 11.85 1.54
N LEU A 55 11.26 11.01 1.97
CA LEU A 55 9.95 11.45 2.50
C LEU A 55 10.10 12.12 3.87
N GLY A 56 10.86 11.53 4.79
CA GLY A 56 11.12 12.09 6.12
C GLY A 56 11.72 13.49 6.04
N THR A 57 12.77 13.66 5.22
CA THR A 57 13.39 14.99 4.98
C THR A 57 12.44 16.01 4.36
N ARG A 58 11.56 15.61 3.44
CA ARG A 58 10.56 16.51 2.84
C ARG A 58 9.43 16.90 3.79
N LEU A 59 9.08 16.01 4.72
CA LEU A 59 8.03 16.20 5.72
C LEU A 59 8.55 16.78 7.05
N GLY A 60 9.86 17.03 7.17
CA GLY A 60 10.49 17.54 8.40
C GLY A 60 10.48 16.52 9.55
N LEU A 61 10.36 15.23 9.23
CA LEU A 61 10.42 14.13 10.19
C LEU A 61 11.89 13.74 10.34
N GLY A 62 12.38 13.65 11.58
CA GLY A 62 13.77 13.27 11.87
C GLY A 62 14.18 11.94 11.23
N GLU A 63 15.48 11.69 11.12
CA GLU A 63 16.07 10.55 10.37
C GLU A 63 15.58 9.14 10.80
N GLU A 64 14.79 9.03 11.86
CA GLU A 64 14.24 7.78 12.41
C GLU A 64 12.77 7.52 12.02
N ALA A 65 12.17 8.36 11.17
CA ALA A 65 10.79 8.20 10.76
C ALA A 65 10.61 7.04 9.74
N SER A 66 10.21 5.88 10.24
CA SER A 66 9.75 4.75 9.42
C SER A 66 8.59 5.16 8.51
N LEU A 67 8.47 4.53 7.32
CA LEU A 67 7.34 4.72 6.40
C LEU A 67 5.97 4.56 7.08
N VAL A 68 5.88 3.72 8.12
CA VAL A 68 4.65 3.56 8.92
C VAL A 68 4.31 4.86 9.64
N SER A 69 5.29 5.49 10.30
CA SER A 69 5.08 6.76 11.01
C SER A 69 4.72 7.92 10.06
N ILE A 70 5.21 7.87 8.81
CA ILE A 70 4.84 8.82 7.76
C ILE A 70 3.38 8.61 7.35
N ALA A 71 2.97 7.36 7.12
CA ALA A 71 1.59 7.02 6.77
C ALA A 71 0.62 7.46 7.86
N ASP A 72 0.94 7.20 9.13
CA ASP A 72 0.11 7.61 10.27
C ASP A 72 -0.07 9.13 10.34
N ARG A 73 1.01 9.90 10.14
CA ARG A 73 0.93 11.38 10.08
C ARG A 73 0.14 11.88 8.89
N MET A 74 0.25 11.23 7.72
CA MET A 74 -0.55 11.61 6.55
C MET A 74 -2.04 11.36 6.77
N ASP A 75 -2.40 10.27 7.44
CA ASP A 75 -3.80 9.97 7.79
C ASP A 75 -4.35 10.94 8.83
N GLU A 76 -3.52 11.39 9.77
CA GLU A 76 -3.87 12.46 10.71
C GLU A 76 -4.09 13.79 9.99
N MET A 77 -3.15 14.22 9.15
CA MET A 77 -3.31 15.44 8.34
C MET A 77 -4.53 15.40 7.42
N ARG A 78 -4.85 14.22 6.86
CA ARG A 78 -6.07 14.04 6.06
C ARG A 78 -7.33 14.25 6.91
N ARG A 79 -7.37 13.69 8.11
CA ARG A 79 -8.49 13.89 9.05
C ARG A 79 -8.65 15.36 9.44
N ASP A 80 -7.56 16.05 9.71
CA ASP A 80 -7.57 17.49 10.02
C ASP A 80 -8.09 18.31 8.83
N PHE A 81 -7.69 17.95 7.61
CA PHE A 81 -8.18 18.58 6.39
C PHE A 81 -9.67 18.35 6.18
N ASP A 82 -10.14 17.10 6.32
CA ASP A 82 -11.55 16.74 6.19
C ASP A 82 -12.40 17.49 7.24
N TRP A 83 -11.86 17.67 8.46
CA TRP A 83 -12.48 18.47 9.50
C TRP A 83 -12.56 19.95 9.12
N LEU A 84 -11.45 20.57 8.69
CA LEU A 84 -11.41 21.98 8.27
C LEU A 84 -12.35 22.28 7.10
N VAL A 85 -12.40 21.39 6.12
CA VAL A 85 -13.30 21.51 4.97
C VAL A 85 -14.76 21.44 5.43
N SER A 86 -15.08 20.49 6.31
CA SER A 86 -16.43 20.36 6.88
C SER A 86 -16.83 21.60 7.68
N ASP A 87 -15.94 22.14 8.51
CA ASP A 87 -16.18 23.34 9.30
C ASP A 87 -16.45 24.55 8.39
N ARG A 88 -15.64 24.73 7.35
CA ARG A 88 -15.84 25.78 6.35
C ARG A 88 -17.15 25.64 5.58
N MET A 89 -17.56 24.41 5.25
CA MET A 89 -18.84 24.13 4.58
C MET A 89 -20.03 24.49 5.48
N ILE A 90 -19.92 24.22 6.78
CA ILE A 90 -20.95 24.58 7.78
C ILE A 90 -21.04 26.10 7.91
N GLU A 91 -19.92 26.81 8.06
CA GLU A 91 -19.91 28.27 8.11
C GLU A 91 -20.57 28.89 6.87
N GLN A 92 -20.18 28.41 5.67
CA GLN A 92 -20.76 28.89 4.43
C GLN A 92 -22.27 28.61 4.36
N ALA A 93 -22.72 27.44 4.82
CA ALA A 93 -24.15 27.12 4.89
C ALA A 93 -24.91 28.02 5.87
N ILE A 94 -24.29 28.37 7.01
CA ILE A 94 -24.85 29.31 7.99
C ILE A 94 -24.98 30.70 7.37
N ASP A 95 -23.95 31.19 6.69
CA ASP A 95 -23.98 32.50 6.04
C ASP A 95 -25.02 32.55 4.93
N MET A 96 -25.07 31.52 4.07
CA MET A 96 -26.12 31.42 3.04
C MET A 96 -27.53 31.38 3.66
N ALA A 97 -27.72 30.68 4.78
CA ALA A 97 -28.98 30.68 5.50
C ALA A 97 -29.30 32.05 6.12
N ARG A 98 -28.30 32.80 6.62
CA ARG A 98 -28.46 34.18 7.11
C ARG A 98 -28.89 35.14 6.01
N PHE A 99 -28.35 34.99 4.80
CA PHE A 99 -28.76 35.76 3.63
C PHE A 99 -30.09 35.32 3.01
N GLY A 100 -30.82 34.39 3.65
CA GLY A 100 -32.14 33.97 3.23
C GLY A 100 -32.15 33.06 1.99
N GLN A 101 -31.02 32.41 1.67
CA GLN A 101 -31.01 31.47 0.55
C GLN A 101 -31.90 30.25 0.82
N LYS A 102 -32.48 29.72 -0.26
CA LYS A 102 -33.32 28.52 -0.22
C LYS A 102 -32.48 27.30 0.17
N PRO A 103 -33.02 26.34 0.95
CA PRO A 103 -32.31 25.12 1.36
C PRO A 103 -31.66 24.36 0.19
N ASP A 104 -32.37 24.23 -0.93
CA ASP A 104 -31.83 23.55 -2.12
C ASP A 104 -30.58 24.22 -2.70
N ALA A 105 -30.48 25.55 -2.59
CA ALA A 105 -29.30 26.29 -3.03
C ALA A 105 -28.11 26.08 -2.08
N ILE A 106 -28.38 25.94 -0.78
CA ILE A 106 -27.37 25.63 0.22
C ILE A 106 -26.84 24.21 -0.01
N THR A 107 -27.73 23.22 -0.15
CA THR A 107 -27.34 21.82 -0.42
C THR A 107 -26.51 21.68 -1.68
N ARG A 108 -26.83 22.41 -2.75
CA ARG A 108 -26.02 22.38 -3.99
C ARG A 108 -24.63 23.01 -3.82
N ASN A 109 -24.50 24.05 -3.01
CA ASN A 109 -23.23 24.79 -2.87
C ASN A 109 -22.33 24.27 -1.76
N THR A 110 -22.89 23.63 -0.72
CA THR A 110 -22.13 23.14 0.43
C THR A 110 -22.22 21.63 0.59
N GLY A 111 -23.02 20.91 -0.21
CA GLY A 111 -23.20 19.46 -0.06
C GLY A 111 -23.95 19.03 1.20
N ILE A 112 -24.35 19.96 2.08
CA ILE A 112 -25.06 19.68 3.32
C ILE A 112 -26.53 19.43 3.01
N SER A 113 -27.06 18.28 3.44
CA SER A 113 -28.44 17.89 3.21
C SER A 113 -29.44 18.80 3.94
N ALA A 114 -30.69 18.84 3.47
CA ALA A 114 -31.74 19.63 4.10
C ALA A 114 -32.01 19.20 5.55
N SER A 115 -31.89 17.90 5.86
CA SER A 115 -32.00 17.34 7.20
C SER A 115 -30.89 17.81 8.14
N GLU A 116 -29.65 17.86 7.66
CA GLU A 116 -28.50 18.36 8.44
C GLU A 116 -28.63 19.87 8.69
N LEU A 117 -29.11 20.63 7.70
CA LEU A 117 -29.38 22.05 7.86
C LEU A 117 -30.46 22.32 8.94
N GLU A 118 -31.48 21.48 9.01
CA GLU A 118 -32.51 21.57 10.06
C GLU A 118 -31.94 21.23 11.44
N ALA A 119 -31.06 20.24 11.53
CA ALA A 119 -30.34 19.91 12.76
C ALA A 119 -29.46 21.06 13.24
N ILE A 120 -28.69 21.69 12.35
CA ILE A 120 -27.89 22.89 12.65
C ILE A 120 -28.77 24.05 13.14
N ARG A 121 -29.95 24.25 12.53
CA ARG A 121 -30.91 25.27 12.97
C ARG A 121 -31.51 24.98 14.35
N LYS A 122 -31.78 23.71 14.67
CA LYS A 122 -32.28 23.29 15.99
C LYS A 122 -31.22 23.48 17.07
N LEU A 123 -29.97 23.11 16.80
CA LEU A 123 -28.82 23.35 17.69
C LEU A 123 -28.63 24.83 18.00
N ARG A 124 -28.75 25.72 17.00
CA ARG A 124 -28.60 27.17 17.18
C ARG A 124 -29.70 27.83 18.04
N LYS A 125 -30.88 27.21 18.17
CA LYS A 125 -31.99 27.78 18.98
C LYS A 125 -31.82 27.49 20.48
N HIS A 126 -30.88 26.63 20.86
CA HIS A 126 -30.49 26.35 22.24
C HIS A 126 -29.16 27.06 22.55
#